data_AF-A0A656JKH7-F1
#
_entry.id   AF-A0A656JKH7-F1
#
_cell.length_a   1.000
_cell.length_b   1.000
_cell.length_c   1.000
_cell.angle_alpha   90.00
_cell.angle_beta   90.00
_cell.angle_gamma   90.00
#
_symmetry.space_group_name_H-M   'P 1'
#
loop_
_entity.id
_entity.type
_entity.pdbx_description
1 polymer ?
#
loop_
_entity_poly.entity_id
_entity_poly.type
_entity_poly.pdbx_seq_one_letter_code
_entity_poly.pdbx_strand_id
1 'polypeptide(L)'
;FLDKGEPMQVGQKLVQKDLARTLKEVSEKGSDGFYKGWVAKALVDSSQAGKGIITQADLDHYKTRELAPVECDYRGYHVVSA
;
A
#
# COMPACT_ATOMS: atom_id res chain seq x y z
N PHE A 1 12.20 2.63 12.05
CA PHE A 1 11.44 3.13 13.21
C PHE A 1 12.23 3.06 14.50
N LEU A 2 13.25 2.19 14.59
CA LEU A 2 14.33 2.41 15.54
C LEU A 2 15.33 3.39 14.93
N ASP A 3 15.82 4.35 15.73
CA ASP A 3 16.96 5.20 15.40
C ASP A 3 18.15 4.70 16.22
N LYS A 4 19.18 4.20 15.54
CA LYS A 4 20.39 3.59 16.16
C LYS A 4 20.09 2.50 17.21
N GLY A 5 19.02 1.73 17.01
CA GLY A 5 18.61 0.64 17.89
C GLY A 5 17.56 1.02 18.94
N GLU A 6 17.29 2.32 19.12
CA GLU A 6 16.32 2.80 20.10
C GLU A 6 15.00 3.22 19.44
N PRO A 7 13.84 3.01 20.09
CA PRO A 7 12.57 3.54 19.61
C PRO A 7 12.58 5.06 19.51
N MET A 8 11.93 5.59 18.47
CA MET A 8 11.73 7.02 18.37
C MET A 8 10.84 7.55 19.51
N GLN A 9 11.14 8.75 19.97
CA GLN A 9 10.43 9.43 21.05
C GLN A 9 9.52 10.54 20.53
N VAL A 10 8.55 10.92 21.36
CA VAL A 10 7.65 12.05 21.09
C VAL A 10 8.46 13.31 20.80
N GLY A 11 8.05 14.08 19.79
CA GLY A 11 8.73 15.30 19.36
C GLY A 11 9.90 15.08 18.40
N GLN A 12 10.35 13.84 18.18
CA GLN A 12 11.39 13.56 17.19
C GLN A 12 10.87 13.58 15.75
N LYS A 13 11.70 14.07 14.83
CA LYS A 13 11.39 14.11 13.40
C LYS A 13 11.66 12.76 12.74
N LEU A 14 10.60 12.07 12.32
CA LEU A 14 10.70 10.87 11.49
C LEU A 14 10.95 11.26 10.02
N VAL A 15 12.03 10.72 9.43
CA VAL A 15 12.36 10.91 8.01
C VAL A 15 12.37 9.55 7.32
N GLN A 16 11.47 9.36 6.34
CA GLN A 16 11.32 8.10 5.61
C GLN A 16 11.77 8.26 4.15
N LYS A 17 13.08 8.23 3.91
CA LYS A 17 13.66 8.45 2.57
C LYS A 17 13.20 7.42 1.54
N ASP A 18 13.09 6.15 1.95
CA ASP A 18 12.67 5.08 1.04
C ASP A 18 11.19 5.24 0.65
N LEU A 19 10.33 5.59 1.61
CA LEU A 19 8.93 5.92 1.31
C LEU A 19 8.84 7.12 0.36
N ALA A 20 9.64 8.16 0.58
CA ALA A 20 9.68 9.31 -0.31
C ALA A 20 10.10 8.92 -1.74
N ARG A 21 11.07 8.01 -1.88
CA ARG A 21 11.47 7.48 -3.19
C ARG A 21 10.34 6.70 -3.86
N THR A 22 9.62 5.86 -3.11
CA THR A 22 8.46 5.11 -3.62
C THR A 22 7.33 6.05 -4.04
N LEU A 23 6.99 7.05 -3.22
CA LEU A 23 5.95 8.04 -3.56
C LEU A 23 6.31 8.88 -4.77
N LYS A 24 7.60 9.19 -4.96
CA LYS A 24 8.09 9.85 -6.17
C LYS A 24 7.86 8.98 -7.40
N GLU A 25 8.16 7.69 -7.32
CA GLU A 25 7.91 6.74 -8.41
C GLU A 25 6.42 6.69 -8.80
N VAL A 26 5.53 6.64 -7.79
CA VAL A 26 4.07 6.65 -8.00
C VAL A 26 3.61 7.98 -8.59
N SER A 27 4.17 9.10 -8.14
CA SER A 27 3.86 10.42 -8.70
C SER A 27 4.24 10.53 -10.18
N GLU A 28 5.42 10.00 -10.55
CA GLU A 28 5.95 10.10 -11.91
C GLU A 28 5.31 9.10 -12.88
N LYS A 29 4.87 7.92 -12.39
CA LYS A 29 4.42 6.80 -13.24
C LYS A 29 3.00 6.33 -12.97
N GLY A 30 2.27 6.99 -12.07
CA GLY A 30 0.96 6.55 -11.62
C GLY A 30 1.01 5.19 -10.93
N SER A 31 -0.04 4.38 -11.10
CA SER A 31 -0.14 3.03 -10.49
C SER A 31 1.01 2.11 -10.89
N ASP A 32 1.54 2.25 -12.12
CA ASP A 32 2.67 1.45 -12.59
C ASP A 32 3.95 1.70 -11.77
N GLY A 33 4.07 2.87 -11.12
CA GLY A 33 5.15 3.14 -10.20
C GLY A 33 5.14 2.28 -8.93
N PHE A 34 4.01 1.64 -8.61
CA PHE A 34 3.87 0.70 -7.49
C PHE A 34 3.81 -0.76 -7.96
N TYR A 35 2.94 -1.05 -8.93
CA TYR A 35 2.66 -2.43 -9.37
C TYR A 35 3.70 -2.99 -10.35
N LYS A 36 4.56 -2.15 -10.90
CA LYS A 36 5.64 -2.55 -11.82
C LYS A 36 6.99 -1.99 -11.37
N GLY A 37 8.03 -2.33 -12.12
CA GLY A 37 9.37 -1.77 -11.92
C GLY A 37 10.01 -2.15 -10.59
N TRP A 38 10.81 -1.23 -10.03
CA TRP A 38 11.66 -1.55 -8.88
C TRP A 38 10.87 -1.72 -7.57
N VAL A 39 9.74 -1.03 -7.42
CA VAL A 39 8.88 -1.13 -6.23
C VAL A 39 8.21 -2.50 -6.18
N ALA A 40 7.61 -2.94 -7.30
CA ALA A 40 7.02 -4.26 -7.42
C ALA A 40 8.04 -5.38 -7.20
N LYS A 41 9.22 -5.25 -7.83
CA LYS A 41 10.31 -6.20 -7.61
C LYS A 41 10.73 -6.28 -6.14
N ALA A 42 10.90 -5.14 -5.47
CA ALA A 42 11.26 -5.12 -4.05
C ALA A 42 10.20 -5.81 -3.17
N LEU A 43 8.92 -5.67 -3.52
CA LEU A 43 7.82 -6.33 -2.82
C LEU A 43 7.87 -7.86 -3.02
N VAL A 44 8.06 -8.33 -4.25
CA VAL A 44 8.18 -9.76 -4.56
C VAL A 44 9.40 -10.36 -3.86
N ASP A 45 10.56 -9.71 -3.97
CA ASP A 45 11.79 -10.17 -3.32
C ASP A 45 11.61 -10.26 -1.79
N SER A 46 10.95 -9.27 -1.18
CA SER A 46 10.65 -9.27 0.25
C SER A 46 9.66 -10.35 0.64
N SER A 47 8.62 -10.60 -0.17
CA SER A 47 7.66 -11.68 0.06
C SER A 47 8.38 -13.02 0.05
N GLN A 48 9.18 -13.30 -0.97
CA GLN A 48 9.94 -14.54 -1.09
C GLN A 48 10.93 -14.74 0.07
N ALA A 49 11.66 -13.69 0.46
CA ALA A 49 12.55 -13.75 1.63
C ALA A 49 11.80 -14.09 2.92
N GLY A 50 10.56 -13.62 3.04
CA GLY A 50 9.64 -13.94 4.13
C GLY A 50 8.88 -15.27 3.96
N LYS A 51 9.19 -16.09 2.95
CA LYS A 51 8.44 -17.32 2.57
C LYS A 51 6.96 -17.06 2.22
N GLY A 52 6.66 -15.86 1.73
CA GLY A 52 5.36 -15.47 1.20
C GLY A 52 5.15 -15.94 -0.24
N ILE A 53 3.96 -15.62 -0.77
CA ILE A 53 3.46 -16.13 -2.06
C ILE A 53 3.25 -15.05 -3.12
N ILE A 54 3.56 -13.79 -2.82
CA ILE A 54 3.29 -12.70 -3.76
C ILE A 54 4.30 -12.77 -4.91
N THR A 55 3.78 -12.81 -6.12
CA THR A 55 4.53 -12.83 -7.38
C THR A 55 4.34 -11.54 -8.17
N GLN A 56 5.20 -11.31 -9.16
CA GLN A 56 5.00 -10.19 -10.09
C GLN A 56 3.69 -10.33 -10.87
N ALA A 57 3.29 -11.57 -11.20
CA ALA A 57 2.02 -11.83 -11.86
C ALA A 57 0.84 -11.37 -11.00
N ASP A 58 0.86 -11.57 -9.67
CA ASP A 58 -0.22 -11.10 -8.80
C ASP A 58 -0.36 -9.57 -8.85
N LEU A 59 0.76 -8.86 -8.90
CA LEU A 59 0.78 -7.40 -8.99
C LEU A 59 0.32 -6.90 -10.37
N ASP A 60 0.74 -7.56 -11.45
CA ASP A 60 0.38 -7.18 -12.82
C ASP A 60 -1.11 -7.37 -13.11
N HIS A 61 -1.71 -8.41 -12.55
CA HIS A 61 -3.11 -8.76 -12.76
C HIS A 61 -4.06 -8.07 -11.76
N TYR A 62 -3.53 -7.41 -10.72
CA TYR A 62 -4.37 -6.74 -9.74
C TYR A 62 -5.17 -5.59 -10.37
N LYS A 63 -6.47 -5.55 -10.07
CA LYS A 63 -7.39 -4.47 -10.44
C LYS A 63 -8.36 -4.19 -9.30
N THR A 64 -8.62 -2.92 -9.05
CA THR A 64 -9.72 -2.51 -8.18
C THR A 64 -11.05 -2.87 -8.84
N ARG A 65 -12.04 -3.21 -8.00
CA ARG A 65 -13.40 -3.50 -8.44
C ARG A 65 -14.33 -2.49 -7.79
N GLU A 66 -15.19 -1.90 -8.59
CA GLU A 66 -16.30 -1.10 -8.10
C GLU A 66 -17.48 -2.03 -7.82
N LEU A 67 -18.01 -1.97 -6.60
CA LEU A 67 -19.11 -2.80 -6.13
C LEU A 67 -20.21 -1.87 -5.61
N ALA A 68 -21.47 -2.24 -5.86
CA ALA A 68 -22.61 -1.54 -5.27
C ALA A 68 -22.52 -1.63 -3.74
N PRO A 69 -22.82 -0.54 -3.02
CA PRO A 69 -22.83 -0.56 -1.57
C PRO A 69 -23.95 -1.45 -1.03
N VAL A 70 -23.83 -1.83 0.24
CA VAL A 70 -24.92 -2.45 0.99
C VAL A 70 -25.83 -1.34 1.50
N GLU A 71 -27.11 -1.40 1.12
CA GLU A 71 -28.09 -0.37 1.44
C GLU A 71 -29.27 -0.94 2.22
N CYS A 72 -29.77 -0.18 3.20
CA CYS A 72 -31.03 -0.48 3.87
C CYS A 72 -31.68 0.78 4.45
N ASP A 73 -32.99 0.71 4.69
CA ASP A 73 -33.71 1.77 5.39
C ASP A 73 -33.90 1.39 6.86
N TYR A 74 -33.51 2.29 7.77
CA TYR A 74 -33.64 2.10 9.22
C TYR A 74 -34.15 3.36 9.91
N ARG A 75 -35.31 3.26 10.57
CA ARG A 75 -35.95 4.34 11.36
C ARG A 75 -36.08 5.67 10.59
N GLY A 76 -36.40 5.60 9.30
CA GLY A 76 -36.59 6.77 8.44
C GLY A 76 -35.30 7.32 7.82
N TYR A 77 -34.16 6.65 8.01
CA TYR A 77 -32.90 6.99 7.37
C TYR A 77 -32.52 5.93 6.35
N HIS A 78 -31.99 6.38 5.22
CA HIS A 78 -31.33 5.53 4.24
C HIS A 78 -29.87 5.33 4.65
N VAL A 79 -29.47 4.09 4.90
CA VAL A 79 -28.13 3.71 5.36
C VAL A 79 -27.38 3.09 4.19
N VAL A 80 -26.20 3.63 3.90
CA VAL A 80 -25.27 3.15 2.86
C VAL A 80 -23.98 2.72 3.54
N SER A 81 -23.56 1.47 3.34
CA SER A 81 -22.33 0.90 3.88
C SER A 81 -21.51 0.20 2.80
N ALA A 82 -20.20 0.05 3.05
CA ALA A 82 -19.34 -0.88 2.34
C ALA A 82 -19.60 -2.32 2.78
#